data_AF-A0A4R1RAP6-F1
#
_entry.id   AF-A0A4R1RAP6-F1
#
_cell.length_a   1.000
_cell.length_b   1.000
_cell.length_c   1.000
_cell.angle_alpha   90.00
_cell.angle_beta   90.00
_cell.angle_gamma   90.00
#
_symmetry.space_group_name_H-M   'P 1'
#
loop_
_entity.id
_entity.type
_entity.pdbx_description
1 polymer ?
#
loop_
_entity_poly.entity_id
_entity_poly.type
_entity_poly.pdbx_seq_one_letter_code
_entity_poly.pdbx_strand_id
1 'polypeptide(L)'
;MKNFFTKTNMLFLSLSLVSAISQAQELDLETPVKSITDQIKAIFPYIAGAVFLVVVLVNLGHFVKEGGDWKKGLTNIVVYVIVVGLVAGLFQYITSVQL
;
A
#
# COMPACT_ATOMS: atom_id res chain seq x y z
N MET A 1 -9.70 -62.71 4.31
CA MET A 1 -9.87 -61.53 5.22
C MET A 1 -8.71 -60.53 5.13
N LYS A 2 -7.43 -60.93 5.19
CA LYS A 2 -6.27 -60.00 5.10
C LYS A 2 -6.31 -59.03 3.90
N ASN A 3 -6.65 -59.51 2.70
CA ASN A 3 -6.68 -58.67 1.49
C ASN A 3 -7.74 -57.55 1.53
N PHE A 4 -8.86 -57.76 2.21
CA PHE A 4 -9.90 -56.74 2.38
C PHE A 4 -9.40 -55.61 3.29
N PHE A 5 -8.79 -55.98 4.42
CA PHE A 5 -8.22 -55.03 5.38
C PHE A 5 -7.07 -54.19 4.77
N THR A 6 -6.26 -54.82 3.92
CA THR A 6 -5.14 -54.14 3.25
C THR A 6 -5.63 -53.13 2.21
N LYS A 7 -6.70 -53.46 1.47
CA LYS A 7 -7.34 -52.54 0.51
C LYS A 7 -8.00 -51.36 1.21
N THR A 8 -8.68 -51.58 2.33
CA THR A 8 -9.29 -50.50 3.12
C THR A 8 -8.24 -49.54 3.68
N ASN A 9 -7.11 -50.06 4.18
CA ASN A 9 -5.99 -49.23 4.64
C ASN A 9 -5.33 -48.43 3.51
N MET A 10 -5.17 -49.02 2.32
CA MET A 10 -4.67 -48.29 1.14
C MET A 10 -5.62 -47.18 0.71
N LEU A 11 -6.93 -47.42 0.77
CA LEU A 11 -7.95 -46.42 0.44
C LEU A 11 -7.91 -45.26 1.43
N PHE A 12 -7.80 -45.55 2.73
CA PHE A 12 -7.61 -44.54 3.78
C PHE A 12 -6.34 -43.69 3.57
N LEU A 13 -5.24 -44.34 3.20
CA LEU A 13 -3.96 -43.67 2.93
C LEU A 13 -4.04 -42.78 1.68
N SER A 14 -4.76 -43.21 0.65
CA SER A 14 -4.99 -42.38 -0.54
C SER A 14 -5.87 -41.17 -0.25
N LEU A 15 -6.90 -41.29 0.61
CA LEU A 15 -7.73 -40.17 1.02
C LEU A 15 -6.96 -39.16 1.89
N SER A 16 -6.07 -39.62 2.78
CA SER A 16 -5.26 -38.72 3.61
C SER A 16 -4.24 -37.93 2.78
N LEU A 17 -3.69 -38.53 1.72
CA LEU A 17 -2.77 -37.84 0.81
C LEU A 17 -3.48 -36.79 -0.06
N VAL A 18 -4.70 -37.07 -0.54
CA VAL A 18 -5.53 -36.08 -1.25
C VAL A 18 -5.88 -34.91 -0.34
N SER A 19 -6.20 -35.19 0.92
CA SER A 19 -6.47 -34.15 1.95
C SER A 19 -5.27 -33.23 2.19
N ALA A 20 -4.05 -33.78 2.12
CA ALA A 20 -2.81 -33.02 2.30
C ALA A 20 -2.49 -32.14 1.08
N ILE A 21 -2.87 -32.55 -0.13
CA ILE A 21 -2.68 -31.77 -1.37
C ILE A 21 -3.72 -30.62 -1.44
N SER A 22 -4.92 -30.82 -0.91
CA SER A 22 -5.95 -29.76 -0.80
C SER A 22 -5.57 -28.63 0.17
N GLN A 23 -4.52 -28.83 0.97
CA GLN A 23 -3.92 -27.83 1.87
C GLN A 23 -2.65 -27.22 1.25
N ALA A 24 -2.49 -27.31 -0.08
CA ALA A 24 -1.55 -26.47 -0.81
C ALA A 24 -1.96 -25.01 -0.57
N GLN A 25 -1.36 -24.43 0.47
CA GLN A 25 -1.55 -23.07 0.92
C GLN A 25 -1.11 -22.16 -0.22
N GLU A 26 -2.06 -21.60 -0.96
CA GLU A 26 -1.78 -20.47 -1.84
C GLU A 26 -1.06 -19.41 -1.00
N LEU A 27 0.03 -18.87 -1.55
CA LEU A 27 0.78 -17.82 -0.91
C LEU A 27 -0.09 -16.55 -0.93
N ASP A 28 -0.88 -16.35 0.12
CA ASP A 28 -1.76 -15.18 0.26
C ASP A 28 -0.91 -13.92 0.46
N LEU A 29 -0.56 -13.29 -0.66
CA LEU A 29 0.10 -11.98 -0.70
C LEU A 29 -0.93 -10.84 -0.61
N GLU A 30 -2.21 -11.11 -0.81
CA GLU A 30 -3.26 -10.09 -0.79
C GLU A 30 -3.42 -9.51 0.62
N THR A 31 -3.45 -10.38 1.64
CA THR A 31 -3.59 -9.94 3.05
C THR A 31 -2.42 -9.04 3.52
N PRO A 32 -1.13 -9.42 3.33
CA PRO A 32 0.00 -8.53 3.64
C PRO A 32 0.00 -7.22 2.84
N VAL A 33 -0.27 -7.28 1.53
CA VAL A 33 -0.30 -6.09 0.66
C VAL A 33 -1.40 -5.13 1.09
N LYS A 34 -2.58 -5.63 1.42
CA LYS A 34 -3.69 -4.82 1.93
C LYS A 34 -3.32 -4.15 3.26
N SER A 35 -2.70 -4.89 4.19
CA SER A 35 -2.28 -4.33 5.48
C SER A 35 -1.27 -3.19 5.32
N ILE A 36 -0.25 -3.36 4.47
CA ILE A 36 0.74 -2.32 4.17
C ILE A 36 0.05 -1.12 3.51
N THR A 37 -0.84 -1.37 2.54
CA THR A 37 -1.59 -0.32 1.85
C THR A 37 -2.44 0.51 2.82
N ASP A 38 -3.13 -0.13 3.76
CA ASP A 38 -3.95 0.53 4.78
C ASP A 38 -3.08 1.35 5.76
N GLN A 39 -1.91 0.84 6.15
CA GLN A 39 -0.95 1.58 6.97
C GLN A 39 -0.40 2.82 6.25
N ILE A 40 -0.05 2.70 4.97
CA ILE A 40 0.43 3.82 4.16
C ILE A 40 -0.67 4.90 4.03
N LYS A 41 -1.90 4.49 3.73
CA LYS A 41 -3.06 5.41 3.67
C LYS A 41 -3.27 6.17 4.98
N ALA A 42 -3.09 5.49 6.11
CA ALA A 42 -3.24 6.11 7.42
C ALA A 42 -2.15 7.15 7.70
N ILE A 43 -0.89 6.88 7.33
CA ILE A 43 0.23 7.76 7.70
C ILE A 43 0.50 8.87 6.68
N PHE A 44 0.19 8.66 5.40
CA PHE A 44 0.53 9.58 4.30
C PHE A 44 0.03 11.02 4.53
N PRO A 45 -1.22 11.29 4.96
CA PRO A 45 -1.70 12.65 5.17
C PRO A 45 -0.89 13.42 6.21
N TYR A 46 -0.43 12.74 7.27
CA TYR A 46 0.37 13.36 8.32
C TYR A 46 1.77 13.73 7.83
N ILE A 47 2.41 12.84 7.07
CA ILE A 47 3.73 13.12 6.48
C ILE A 47 3.64 14.21 5.41
N ALA A 48 2.66 14.13 4.52
CA ALA A 48 2.42 15.14 3.49
C ALA A 48 2.11 16.52 4.11
N GLY A 49 1.35 16.56 5.21
CA GLY A 49 1.08 17.78 5.97
C GLY A 49 2.34 18.34 6.64
N ALA A 50 3.15 17.51 7.29
CA ALA A 50 4.39 17.95 7.93
C ALA A 50 5.39 18.52 6.91
N VAL A 51 5.56 17.83 5.77
CA VAL A 51 6.42 18.32 4.69
C VAL A 51 5.85 19.59 4.07
N PHE A 52 4.52 19.69 3.90
CA PHE A 52 3.88 20.92 3.43
C PHE A 52 4.23 22.12 4.31
N LEU A 53 4.16 21.95 5.64
CA LEU A 53 4.54 23.02 6.58
C LEU A 53 6.00 23.43 6.38
N VAL A 54 6.93 22.48 6.25
CA VAL A 54 8.34 22.79 5.96
C VAL A 54 8.48 23.56 4.64
N VAL A 55 7.78 23.14 3.58
CA VAL A 55 7.79 23.82 2.28
C VAL A 55 7.27 25.25 2.42
N VAL A 56 6.17 25.47 3.13
CA VAL A 56 5.64 26.82 3.37
C VAL A 56 6.67 27.65 4.14
N LEU A 57 7.21 27.14 5.24
CA LEU A 57 8.18 27.86 6.09
C LEU A 57 9.44 28.26 5.31
N VAL A 58 10.00 27.36 4.50
CA VAL A 58 11.17 27.65 3.67
C VAL A 58 10.87 28.69 2.59
N ASN A 59 9.63 28.74 2.08
CA ASN A 59 9.20 29.72 1.10
C ASN A 59 8.72 31.05 1.70
N LEU A 60 8.54 31.15 3.03
CA LEU A 60 8.14 32.40 3.68
C LEU A 60 9.15 33.53 3.41
N GLY A 61 10.44 33.21 3.30
CA GLY A 61 11.47 34.19 2.97
C GLY A 61 11.26 34.93 1.64
N HIS A 62 10.49 34.35 0.71
CA HIS A 62 10.11 35.00 -0.54
C HIS A 62 8.98 36.03 -0.36
N PHE A 63 8.19 35.92 0.70
CA PHE A 63 7.05 36.79 0.98
C PHE A 63 7.41 37.97 1.90
N VAL A 64 8.19 37.72 2.96
CA VAL A 64 8.44 38.74 4.00
C VAL A 64 9.60 39.68 3.69
N LYS A 65 10.41 39.38 2.67
CA LYS A 65 11.55 40.23 2.30
C LYS A 65 11.09 41.44 1.49
N GLU A 66 11.64 42.63 1.76
CA GLU A 66 11.45 43.81 0.90
C GLU A 66 11.99 43.53 -0.52
N GLY A 67 11.17 43.74 -1.53
CA GLY A 67 11.46 43.32 -2.91
C GLY A 67 11.43 41.80 -3.13
N GLY A 68 10.81 41.05 -2.21
CA GLY A 68 10.67 39.60 -2.28
C GLY A 68 9.87 39.12 -3.50
N ASP A 69 10.26 37.96 -4.02
CA ASP A 69 9.60 37.33 -5.17
C ASP A 69 8.42 36.46 -4.71
N TRP A 70 7.28 37.11 -4.49
CA TRP A 70 6.03 36.45 -4.08
C TRP A 70 5.58 35.39 -5.08
N LYS A 71 5.85 35.58 -6.37
CA LYS A 71 5.48 34.61 -7.40
C LYS A 71 6.26 33.32 -7.20
N LYS A 72 7.58 33.42 -6.99
CA LYS A 72 8.43 32.25 -6.74
C LYS A 72 8.01 31.48 -5.48
N GLY A 73 7.75 32.19 -4.38
CA GLY A 73 7.29 31.55 -3.13
C GLY A 73 5.97 30.79 -3.33
N LEU A 74 5.00 31.42 -4.00
CA LEU A 74 3.71 30.80 -4.28
C LEU A 74 3.84 29.63 -5.26
N THR A 75 4.60 29.79 -6.34
CA THR A 75 4.82 28.75 -7.35
C THR A 75 5.39 27.48 -6.72
N ASN A 76 6.36 27.59 -5.81
CA ASN A 76 6.94 26.43 -5.14
C ASN A 76 5.91 25.67 -4.29
N ILE A 77 5.07 26.39 -3.55
CA ILE A 77 3.99 25.80 -2.74
C ILE A 77 2.95 25.12 -3.64
N VAL A 78 2.54 25.78 -4.73
CA VAL A 78 1.57 25.24 -5.68
C VAL A 78 2.11 24.00 -6.38
N VAL A 79 3.37 24.01 -6.82
CA VAL A 79 4.03 22.85 -7.43
C VAL A 79 4.04 21.67 -6.47
N TYR A 80 4.37 21.90 -5.19
CA TYR A 80 4.31 20.85 -4.18
C TYR A 80 2.90 20.25 -4.06
N VAL A 81 1.86 21.08 -3.94
CA VAL A 81 0.47 20.63 -3.81
C VAL A 81 0.03 19.81 -5.03
N ILE A 82 0.41 20.26 -6.24
CA ILE A 82 0.09 19.53 -7.48
C ILE A 82 0.78 18.16 -7.48
N VAL A 83 2.08 18.11 -7.18
CA VAL A 83 2.84 16.84 -7.17
C VAL A 83 2.28 15.86 -6.14
N VAL A 84 2.05 16.32 -4.91
CA VAL A 84 1.48 15.47 -3.85
C VAL A 84 0.07 15.02 -4.19
N GLY A 85 -0.75 15.91 -4.75
CA GLY A 85 -2.10 15.57 -5.20
C GLY A 85 -2.11 14.53 -6.32
N LEU A 86 -1.21 14.65 -7.29
CA LEU A 86 -1.05 13.67 -8.37
C LEU A 86 -0.60 12.32 -7.83
N VAL A 87 0.40 12.28 -6.95
CA VAL A 87 0.89 11.04 -6.33
C VAL A 87 -0.22 10.37 -5.52
N ALA A 88 -0.94 11.13 -4.68
CA ALA A 88 -2.06 10.61 -3.90
C ALA A 88 -3.19 10.08 -4.80
N GLY A 89 -3.53 10.80 -5.87
CA GLY A 89 -4.56 10.40 -6.83
C GLY A 89 -4.19 9.12 -7.59
N LEU A 90 -2.94 9.02 -8.06
CA LEU A 90 -2.45 7.80 -8.71
C LEU A 90 -2.45 6.61 -7.75
N PHE A 91 -2.00 6.82 -6.52
CA PHE A 91 -2.02 5.79 -5.48
C PHE A 91 -3.45 5.30 -5.19
N GLN A 92 -4.41 6.22 -5.09
CA GLN A 92 -5.83 5.87 -4.94
C GLN A 92 -6.38 5.10 -6.14
N TYR A 93 -6.06 5.53 -7.36
CA TYR A 93 -6.49 4.85 -8.59
C TYR A 93 -5.96 3.41 -8.65
N ILE A 94 -4.66 3.22 -8.44
CA ILE A 94 -4.04 1.89 -8.45
C ILE A 94 -4.69 0.99 -7.40
N THR A 95 -4.90 1.51 -6.20
CA THR A 95 -5.54 0.77 -5.11
C THR A 95 -7.00 0.42 -5.40
N SER A 96 -7.71 1.19 -6.23
CA SER A 96 -9.10 0.91 -6.59
C SER A 96 -9.26 -0.13 -7.70
N VAL A 97 -8.19 -0.42 -8.44
CA VAL A 97 -8.21 -1.34 -9.61
C VAL A 97 -7.50 -2.67 -9.29
N GLN A 98 -6.57 -2.68 -8.33
CA GLN A 98 -5.75 -3.86 -7.99
C GLN A 98 -6.15 -4.59 -6.70
N LEU A 99 -7.19 -4.12 -6.01
CA LEU A 99 -7.77 -4.70 -4.79
C LEU A 99 -9.30 -4.68 -4.91
#